data_AF-A0A165ZIQ2-F1
#
_entry.id   AF-A0A165ZIQ2-F1
#
_cell.length_a   1.000
_cell.length_b   1.000
_cell.length_c   1.000
_cell.angle_alpha   90.00
_cell.angle_beta   90.00
_cell.angle_gamma   90.00
#
_symmetry.space_group_name_H-M   'P 1'
#
loop_
_entity.id
_entity.type
_entity.pdbx_description
1 polymer ?
#
loop_
_entity_poly.entity_id
_entity_poly.type
_entity_poly.pdbx_seq_one_letter_code
_entity_poly.pdbx_strand_id
1 'polypeptide(L)'
;MNTHHSRWKESILCHNIVDVRHRPGINNPVADGLSRMWRNRPRTDTDGSSWSVLPNWEASRGILHDIMQVSDSPGFPSHHLEDKFRGDIFFAPVVRHLLGKSAGDSIPERRRAMHRAEGFMIENDKLWRVSGKKTDRVAKTECVPAALGFQIALNEHLKEGHFNPDLIKLRIRDRYFWPGLD
;
A
#
# COMPACT_ATOMS: atom_id res chain seq x y z
N MET A 1 -3.06 35.47 -5.91
CA MET A 1 -2.72 34.05 -6.06
C MET A 1 -1.66 33.71 -5.02
N ASN A 2 -1.93 32.76 -4.12
CA ASN A 2 -1.08 32.46 -2.96
C ASN A 2 0.33 32.04 -3.39
N THR A 3 1.35 32.73 -2.88
CA THR A 3 2.79 32.57 -3.19
C THR A 3 3.31 31.14 -3.04
N HIS A 4 2.67 30.32 -2.19
CA HIS A 4 3.01 28.92 -1.99
C HIS A 4 2.66 28.02 -3.18
N HIS A 5 1.55 28.28 -3.88
CA HIS A 5 1.15 27.48 -5.04
C HIS A 5 2.03 27.78 -6.27
N SER A 6 2.56 29.00 -6.36
CA SER A 6 3.49 29.41 -7.43
C SER A 6 4.80 28.61 -7.38
N ARG A 7 5.37 28.42 -6.19
CA ARG A 7 6.66 27.71 -6.01
C ARG A 7 6.58 26.23 -6.38
N TRP A 8 5.45 25.59 -6.11
CA TRP A 8 5.22 24.19 -6.51
C TRP A 8 5.10 24.05 -8.03
N LYS A 9 4.40 24.99 -8.69
CA LYS A 9 4.29 25.02 -10.15
C LYS A 9 5.64 25.28 -10.83
N GLU A 10 6.49 26.12 -10.24
CA GLU A 10 7.86 26.40 -10.73
C GLU A 10 8.78 25.17 -10.66
N SER A 11 8.56 24.26 -9.72
CA SER A 11 9.38 23.04 -9.58
C SER A 11 9.12 22.00 -10.68
N ILE A 12 7.99 22.09 -11.40
CA ILE A 12 7.55 21.10 -12.39
C ILE A 12 7.81 21.58 -13.83
N LEU A 13 7.99 22.88 -14.02
CA LEU A 13 8.18 23.47 -15.35
C LEU A 13 9.67 23.62 -15.68
N CYS A 14 10.08 23.14 -16.85
CA CYS A 14 11.39 23.46 -17.41
C CYS A 14 11.47 24.96 -17.69
N HIS A 15 12.59 25.59 -17.33
CA HIS A 15 12.81 27.00 -17.62
C HIS A 15 13.89 27.14 -18.67
N ASN A 16 13.59 27.88 -19.73
CA ASN A 16 14.63 28.42 -20.59
C ASN A 16 15.15 29.70 -19.95
N ILE A 17 16.33 29.64 -19.32
CA ILE A 17 16.97 30.80 -18.69
C ILE A 17 17.73 31.54 -19.78
N VAL A 18 17.17 32.66 -20.21
CA VAL A 18 17.69 33.40 -21.37
C VAL A 18 18.58 34.59 -20.97
N ASP A 19 18.41 35.13 -19.77
CA ASP A 19 19.14 36.30 -19.27
C ASP A 19 19.14 36.29 -17.72
N VAL A 20 20.25 36.69 -17.09
CA VAL A 20 20.39 36.75 -15.63
C VAL A 20 20.77 38.16 -15.24
N ARG A 21 19.95 38.78 -14.38
CA ARG A 21 20.11 40.17 -13.97
C ARG A 21 20.47 40.31 -12.52
N HIS A 22 21.39 41.23 -12.25
CA HIS A 22 21.64 41.69 -10.90
C HIS A 22 20.39 42.40 -10.36
N ARG A 23 19.89 41.98 -9.19
CA ARG A 23 18.82 42.72 -8.50
C ARG A 23 19.44 43.91 -7.78
N PRO A 24 19.02 45.16 -8.08
CA PRO A 24 19.58 46.33 -7.41
C PRO A 24 19.10 46.36 -5.95
N GLY A 25 19.96 45.93 -5.02
CA GLY A 25 19.77 46.11 -3.57
C GLY A 25 20.82 47.04 -2.95
N ILE A 26 22.00 47.09 -3.57
CA ILE A 26 23.12 47.99 -3.25
C ILE A 26 23.60 48.55 -4.60
N ASN A 27 23.86 49.87 -4.68
CA ASN A 27 24.30 50.51 -5.92
C ASN A 27 25.70 50.00 -6.32
N ASN A 28 25.75 48.96 -7.15
CA ASN A 28 26.97 48.44 -7.77
C ASN A 28 26.87 48.60 -9.30
N PRO A 29 27.37 49.72 -9.86
CA PRO A 29 27.25 50.02 -11.29
C PRO A 29 28.05 49.04 -12.16
N VAL A 30 29.11 48.44 -11.62
CA VAL A 30 29.92 47.45 -12.34
C VAL A 30 29.13 46.14 -12.51
N ALA A 31 28.50 45.65 -11.44
CA ALA A 31 27.68 44.45 -11.50
C ALA A 31 26.42 44.66 -12.37
N ASP A 32 25.78 45.82 -12.30
CA ASP A 32 24.63 46.15 -13.16
C ASP A 32 25.04 46.22 -14.64
N GLY A 33 26.17 46.86 -14.95
CA GLY A 33 26.72 46.93 -16.31
C GLY A 33 27.05 45.55 -16.90
N LEU A 34 27.74 44.70 -16.14
CA LEU A 34 28.06 43.33 -16.57
C LEU A 34 26.80 42.47 -16.77
N SER A 35 25.78 42.63 -15.92
CA SER A 35 24.53 41.87 -16.06
C SER A 35 23.71 42.27 -17.30
N ARG A 36 23.96 43.45 -17.89
CA ARG A 36 23.23 43.96 -19.06
C ARG A 36 24.00 43.81 -20.37
N MET A 37 25.26 43.38 -20.33
CA MET A 37 26.15 43.29 -21.50
C MET A 37 25.60 42.43 -22.64
N TRP A 38 24.78 41.43 -22.32
CA TRP A 38 24.20 40.49 -23.28
C TRP A 38 22.79 40.87 -23.76
N ARG A 39 22.25 42.00 -23.27
CA ARG A 39 20.92 42.46 -23.61
C ARG A 39 20.87 42.94 -25.07
N ASN A 40 19.82 42.55 -25.80
CA ASN A 40 19.54 42.93 -27.20
C ASN A 40 20.58 42.46 -28.23
N ARG A 41 21.44 41.48 -27.90
CA ARG A 41 22.27 40.80 -28.91
C ARG A 41 21.47 39.72 -29.63
N PRO A 42 21.74 39.47 -30.92
CA PRO A 42 21.15 38.31 -31.61
C PRO A 42 21.64 37.03 -30.92
N ARG A 43 20.71 36.12 -30.65
CA ARG A 43 21.02 34.83 -30.02
C ARG A 43 21.66 33.90 -31.04
N THR A 44 22.59 33.08 -30.57
CA THR A 44 23.35 32.13 -31.37
C THR A 44 23.30 30.76 -30.72
N ASP A 45 23.34 29.67 -31.48
CA ASP A 45 23.21 28.32 -30.90
C ASP A 45 24.33 27.96 -29.90
N THR A 46 25.41 28.73 -29.89
CA THR A 46 26.57 28.60 -28.99
C THR A 46 26.44 29.37 -27.67
N ASP A 47 25.44 30.24 -27.50
CA ASP A 47 25.29 31.08 -26.29
C ASP A 47 24.53 30.39 -25.14
N GLY A 48 24.09 29.14 -25.35
CA GLY A 48 23.37 28.36 -24.35
C GLY A 48 21.89 28.71 -24.22
N SER A 49 21.35 29.66 -24.98
CA SER A 49 19.91 30.00 -25.00
C SER A 49 19.03 28.95 -25.71
N SER A 50 19.67 28.00 -26.40
CA SER A 50 19.04 26.94 -27.18
C SER A 50 18.55 25.75 -26.34
N TRP A 51 19.04 25.58 -25.11
CA TRP A 51 18.66 24.45 -24.25
C TRP A 51 17.96 24.93 -22.97
N SER A 52 16.93 24.18 -22.55
CA SER A 52 16.19 24.48 -21.33
C SER A 52 16.83 23.77 -20.14
N VAL A 53 16.97 24.48 -19.02
CA VAL A 53 17.44 23.87 -17.77
C VAL A 53 16.23 23.20 -17.11
N LEU A 54 16.29 21.88 -16.99
CA LEU A 54 15.42 21.13 -16.11
C LEU A 54 15.86 21.41 -14.65
N PRO A 55 15.00 22.02 -13.81
CA PRO A 55 15.39 22.40 -12.45
C PRO A 55 15.48 21.21 -11.48
N ASN A 56 15.12 19.99 -11.91
CA ASN A 56 15.05 18.83 -11.04
C ASN A 56 16.39 18.07 -10.98
N TRP A 57 16.74 17.65 -9.76
CA TRP A 57 17.86 16.76 -9.47
C TRP A 57 17.76 15.42 -10.21
N GLU A 58 16.56 15.04 -10.65
CA GLU A 58 16.26 13.86 -11.47
C GLU A 58 16.94 13.90 -12.85
N ALA A 59 17.12 15.08 -13.46
CA ALA A 59 17.78 15.19 -14.76
C ALA A 59 19.29 14.87 -14.69
N SER A 60 19.92 15.11 -13.53
CA SER A 60 21.36 14.87 -13.33
C SER A 60 21.67 13.50 -12.74
N ARG A 61 20.78 12.92 -11.93
CA ARG A 61 21.01 11.64 -11.22
C ARG A 61 20.08 10.52 -11.65
N GLY A 62 19.08 10.80 -12.49
CA GLY A 62 17.95 9.91 -12.73
C GLY A 62 17.01 9.85 -11.52
N ILE A 63 15.85 9.22 -11.71
CA ILE A 63 14.91 8.93 -10.63
C ILE A 63 15.45 7.70 -9.88
N LEU A 64 16.36 7.92 -8.93
CA LEU A 64 17.02 6.86 -8.15
C LEU A 64 16.05 6.16 -7.18
N HIS A 65 14.99 6.85 -6.77
CA HIS A 65 13.96 6.35 -5.87
C HIS A 65 12.58 6.71 -6.44
N ASP A 66 12.12 5.93 -7.41
CA ASP A 66 10.78 6.10 -7.95
C ASP A 66 9.75 5.53 -6.94
N ILE A 67 9.23 6.42 -6.09
CA ILE A 67 8.20 6.08 -5.08
C ILE A 67 6.86 5.76 -5.76
N MET A 68 6.70 6.15 -7.03
CA MET A 68 5.47 6.00 -7.81
C MET A 68 5.62 4.95 -8.92
N GLN A 69 6.65 4.10 -8.86
CA GLN A 69 6.88 3.07 -9.87
C GLN A 69 5.72 2.08 -9.89
N VAL A 70 4.79 2.26 -10.83
CA VAL A 70 3.76 1.28 -11.16
C VAL A 70 4.44 0.25 -12.05
N SER A 71 5.02 -0.77 -11.43
CA SER A 71 5.46 -1.95 -12.17
C SER A 71 4.24 -2.81 -12.49
N ASP A 72 3.99 -3.04 -13.79
CA ASP A 72 3.11 -4.10 -14.26
C ASP A 72 3.77 -5.45 -13.95
N SER A 73 3.86 -5.78 -12.67
CA SER A 73 4.34 -7.08 -12.23
C SER A 73 3.33 -8.14 -12.70
N PRO A 74 3.80 -9.24 -13.34
CA PRO A 74 2.92 -10.34 -13.69
C PRO A 74 2.32 -10.86 -12.38
N GLY A 75 0.98 -10.97 -12.35
CA GLY A 75 0.13 -11.23 -11.19
C GLY A 75 0.82 -11.73 -9.94
N PHE A 76 0.69 -10.97 -8.84
CA PHE A 76 1.17 -11.33 -7.50
C PHE A 76 1.12 -12.84 -7.27
N PRO A 77 2.24 -13.48 -6.85
CA PRO A 77 2.25 -14.90 -6.59
C PRO A 77 1.05 -15.29 -5.71
N SER A 78 0.38 -16.38 -6.06
CA SER A 78 -0.69 -16.94 -5.25
C SER A 78 -0.14 -17.17 -3.85
N HIS A 79 -0.75 -16.50 -2.87
CA HIS A 79 -0.34 -16.65 -1.49
C HIS A 79 -0.85 -18.03 -1.03
N HIS A 80 -0.07 -18.80 -0.28
CA HIS A 80 -0.47 -20.16 0.14
C HIS A 80 -1.80 -20.19 0.91
N LEU A 81 -2.16 -19.07 1.58
CA LEU A 81 -3.47 -18.90 2.22
C LEU A 81 -4.63 -18.93 1.22
N GLU A 82 -4.46 -18.40 0.01
CA GLU A 82 -5.49 -18.44 -1.03
C GLU A 82 -5.77 -19.90 -1.44
N ASP A 83 -4.72 -20.71 -1.55
CA ASP A 83 -4.87 -22.14 -1.85
C ASP A 83 -5.48 -22.90 -0.68
N LYS A 84 -5.06 -22.59 0.57
CA LYS A 84 -5.58 -23.25 1.78
C LYS A 84 -7.07 -22.99 2.00
N PHE A 85 -7.54 -21.79 1.70
CA PHE A 85 -8.95 -21.39 1.85
C PHE A 85 -9.73 -21.42 0.53
N ARG A 86 -9.16 -22.04 -0.52
CA ARG A 86 -9.81 -22.14 -1.82
C ARG A 86 -11.12 -22.91 -1.71
N GLY A 87 -12.21 -22.28 -2.16
CA GLY A 87 -13.55 -22.88 -2.11
C GLY A 87 -14.31 -22.66 -0.80
N ASP A 88 -13.71 -22.03 0.21
CA ASP A 88 -14.43 -21.61 1.42
C ASP A 88 -15.19 -20.30 1.16
N ILE A 89 -16.52 -20.36 1.21
CA ILE A 89 -17.41 -19.22 0.94
C ILE A 89 -17.16 -18.08 1.94
N PHE A 90 -16.78 -18.42 3.18
CA PHE A 90 -16.62 -17.43 4.24
C PHE A 90 -15.23 -16.81 4.25
N PHE A 91 -14.18 -17.65 4.21
CA PHE A 91 -12.80 -17.17 4.37
C PHE A 91 -12.15 -16.69 3.08
N ALA A 92 -12.51 -17.22 1.90
CA ALA A 92 -11.86 -16.81 0.66
C ALA A 92 -11.96 -15.30 0.37
N PRO A 93 -13.13 -14.64 0.53
CA PRO A 93 -13.22 -13.19 0.33
C PRO A 93 -12.43 -12.38 1.37
N VAL A 94 -12.32 -12.88 2.60
CA VAL A 94 -11.59 -12.22 3.69
C VAL A 94 -10.09 -12.27 3.42
N VAL A 95 -9.55 -13.43 3.07
CA VAL A 95 -8.13 -13.61 2.74
C VAL A 95 -7.76 -12.75 1.52
N ARG A 96 -8.59 -12.76 0.47
CA ARG A 96 -8.37 -11.94 -0.73
C ARG A 96 -8.35 -10.44 -0.41
N HIS A 97 -9.22 -9.99 0.49
CA HIS A 97 -9.24 -8.61 0.95
C HIS A 97 -8.00 -8.23 1.76
N LEU A 98 -7.59 -9.07 2.72
CA LEU A 98 -6.40 -8.85 3.54
C LEU A 98 -5.10 -8.84 2.71
N LEU A 99 -5.05 -9.60 1.62
CA LEU A 99 -3.93 -9.61 0.67
C LEU A 99 -3.97 -8.46 -0.35
N GLY A 100 -4.97 -7.59 -0.31
CA GLY A 100 -5.10 -6.46 -1.23
C GLY A 100 -5.52 -6.83 -2.65
N LYS A 101 -5.80 -8.11 -2.94
CA LYS A 101 -6.19 -8.60 -4.30
C LYS A 101 -7.67 -8.37 -4.63
N SER A 102 -8.26 -7.28 -4.13
CA SER A 102 -9.66 -6.90 -4.37
C SER A 102 -9.89 -6.13 -5.68
N ALA A 103 -8.86 -6.03 -6.54
CA ALA A 103 -8.97 -5.43 -7.85
C ALA A 103 -9.90 -6.27 -8.74
N GLY A 104 -11.02 -5.68 -9.16
CA GLY A 104 -12.03 -6.32 -10.03
C GLY A 104 -13.35 -6.69 -9.36
N ASP A 105 -13.44 -6.67 -8.03
CA ASP A 105 -14.69 -6.97 -7.33
C ASP A 105 -15.64 -5.77 -7.35
N SER A 106 -16.95 -6.04 -7.33
CA SER A 106 -17.95 -4.98 -7.25
C SER A 106 -17.82 -4.21 -5.91
N ILE A 107 -18.10 -2.90 -5.92
CA ILE A 107 -18.10 -2.05 -4.72
C ILE A 107 -18.82 -2.70 -3.52
N PRO A 108 -20.02 -3.31 -3.66
CA PRO A 108 -20.70 -3.96 -2.54
C PRO A 108 -19.97 -5.22 -2.04
N GLU A 109 -19.36 -6.02 -2.91
CA GLU A 109 -18.60 -7.21 -2.50
C GLU A 109 -17.34 -6.82 -1.73
N ARG A 110 -16.63 -5.81 -2.22
CA ARG A 110 -15.46 -5.26 -1.52
C ARG A 110 -15.82 -4.73 -0.13
N ARG A 111 -16.95 -4.03 0.01
CA ARG A 111 -17.43 -3.53 1.30
C ARG A 111 -17.82 -4.66 2.25
N ARG A 112 -18.48 -5.72 1.74
CA ARG A 112 -18.80 -6.91 2.53
C ARG A 112 -17.53 -7.64 3.00
N ALA A 113 -16.55 -7.81 2.12
CA ALA A 113 -15.29 -8.46 2.45
C ALA A 113 -14.51 -7.66 3.50
N MET A 114 -14.45 -6.33 3.34
CA MET A 114 -13.84 -5.42 4.32
C MET A 114 -14.47 -5.52 5.70
N HIS A 115 -15.80 -5.41 5.80
CA HIS A 115 -16.48 -5.54 7.09
C HIS A 115 -16.28 -6.93 7.72
N ARG A 116 -16.23 -7.99 6.92
CA ARG A 116 -15.91 -9.32 7.45
C ARG A 116 -14.46 -9.42 7.92
N ALA A 117 -13.54 -8.73 7.26
CA ALA A 117 -12.10 -8.78 7.56
C ALA A 117 -11.70 -7.98 8.81
N GLU A 118 -12.53 -7.05 9.31
CA GLU A 118 -12.24 -6.23 10.51
C GLU A 118 -11.84 -7.06 11.75
N GLY A 119 -12.33 -8.29 11.87
CA GLY A 119 -12.02 -9.20 12.98
C GLY A 119 -10.89 -10.20 12.71
N PHE A 120 -10.18 -10.09 11.59
CA PHE A 120 -9.15 -11.06 11.19
C PHE A 120 -7.81 -10.39 10.91
N MET A 121 -6.73 -11.11 11.19
CA MET A 121 -5.37 -10.72 10.84
C MET A 121 -4.60 -11.88 10.21
N ILE A 122 -3.63 -11.57 9.36
CA ILE A 122 -2.66 -12.56 8.88
C ILE A 122 -1.36 -12.36 9.67
N GLU A 123 -0.89 -13.42 10.31
CA GLU A 123 0.35 -13.43 11.09
C GLU A 123 1.02 -14.80 10.94
N ASN A 124 2.32 -14.81 10.62
CA ASN A 124 3.10 -16.04 10.39
C ASN A 124 2.40 -17.01 9.44
N ASP A 125 1.99 -16.54 8.26
CA ASP A 125 1.40 -17.38 7.23
C ASP A 125 0.11 -18.10 7.65
N LYS A 126 -0.56 -17.59 8.68
CA LYS A 126 -1.82 -18.12 9.21
C LYS A 126 -2.85 -17.01 9.33
N LEU A 127 -4.12 -17.38 9.15
CA LEU A 127 -5.26 -16.51 9.39
C LEU A 127 -5.66 -16.64 10.86
N TRP A 128 -5.74 -15.51 11.54
CA TRP A 128 -6.12 -15.40 12.95
C TRP A 128 -7.39 -14.59 13.08
N ARG A 129 -8.30 -15.05 13.94
CA ARG A 129 -9.44 -14.26 14.39
C ARG A 129 -9.05 -13.52 15.67
N VAL A 130 -9.16 -12.22 15.64
CA VAL A 130 -8.86 -11.33 16.76
C VAL A 130 -10.15 -11.06 17.51
N SER A 131 -10.18 -11.37 18.80
CA SER A 131 -11.30 -10.95 19.63
C SER A 131 -10.98 -9.67 20.39
N GLY A 132 -11.84 -8.67 20.25
CA GLY A 132 -11.77 -7.42 21.02
C GLY A 132 -12.60 -7.45 22.31
N LYS A 133 -13.27 -8.57 22.63
CA LYS A 133 -14.17 -8.64 23.79
C LYS A 133 -13.40 -8.98 25.05
N LYS A 134 -13.58 -8.19 26.12
CA LYS A 134 -12.97 -8.44 27.44
C LYS A 134 -13.40 -9.78 28.08
N THR A 135 -14.50 -10.37 27.61
CA THR A 135 -15.04 -11.65 28.09
C THR A 135 -14.39 -12.87 27.44
N ASP A 136 -13.62 -12.67 26.37
CA ASP A 136 -13.03 -13.80 25.65
C ASP A 136 -11.77 -14.29 26.36
N ARG A 137 -11.68 -15.62 26.52
CA ARG A 137 -10.57 -16.28 27.22
C ARG A 137 -9.23 -16.13 26.50
N VAL A 138 -9.26 -16.03 25.17
CA VAL A 138 -8.08 -15.98 24.32
C VAL A 138 -8.18 -14.79 23.37
N ALA A 139 -7.09 -14.03 23.24
CA ALA A 139 -7.03 -12.83 22.40
C ALA A 139 -7.10 -13.13 20.89
N LYS A 140 -6.52 -14.26 20.46
CA LYS A 140 -6.48 -14.68 19.06
C LYS A 140 -6.68 -16.19 18.89
N THR A 141 -7.45 -16.59 17.89
CA THR A 141 -7.72 -18.00 17.55
C THR A 141 -7.34 -18.29 16.10
N GLU A 142 -6.77 -19.46 15.83
CA GLU A 142 -6.35 -19.84 14.47
C GLU A 142 -7.58 -20.19 13.62
N CYS A 143 -7.72 -19.55 12.47
CA CYS A 143 -8.79 -19.87 11.54
C CYS A 143 -8.42 -21.07 10.69
N VAL A 144 -9.35 -22.02 10.57
CA VAL A 144 -9.20 -23.22 9.74
C VAL A 144 -10.36 -23.34 8.77
N PRO A 145 -10.15 -23.88 7.55
CA PRO A 145 -11.23 -24.20 6.63
C PRO A 145 -12.26 -25.12 7.28
N ALA A 146 -13.55 -24.96 6.95
CA ALA A 146 -14.62 -25.76 7.55
C ALA A 146 -14.42 -27.28 7.41
N ALA A 147 -13.89 -27.74 6.26
CA ALA A 147 -13.59 -29.14 6.00
C ALA A 147 -12.53 -29.72 6.96
N LEU A 148 -11.48 -28.93 7.28
CA LEU A 148 -10.46 -29.31 8.24
C LEU A 148 -10.97 -29.19 9.68
N GLY A 149 -11.85 -28.23 9.95
CA GLY A 149 -12.51 -28.07 11.25
C GLY A 149 -13.24 -29.34 11.70
N PHE A 150 -14.00 -29.97 10.80
CA PHE A 150 -14.67 -31.24 11.10
C PHE A 150 -13.70 -32.36 11.49
N GLN A 151 -12.59 -32.50 10.76
CA GLN A 151 -11.57 -33.51 11.07
C GLN A 151 -10.89 -33.25 12.42
N ILE A 152 -10.65 -31.98 12.77
CA ILE A 152 -10.10 -31.59 14.07
C ILE A 152 -11.07 -31.98 15.19
N ALA A 153 -12.36 -31.69 15.02
CA ALA A 153 -13.39 -32.06 15.98
C ALA A 153 -13.50 -33.58 16.17
N LEU A 154 -13.48 -34.35 15.08
CA LEU A 154 -13.49 -35.81 15.11
C LEU A 154 -12.25 -36.37 15.84
N ASN A 155 -11.06 -35.84 15.54
CA ASN A 155 -9.82 -36.29 16.18
C ASN A 155 -9.79 -35.99 17.69
N GLU A 156 -10.26 -34.82 18.12
CA GLU A 156 -10.37 -34.52 19.55
C GLU A 156 -11.42 -35.42 20.24
N HIS A 157 -12.55 -35.70 19.59
CA HIS A 157 -13.56 -36.62 20.09
C HIS A 157 -13.01 -38.04 20.32
N LEU A 158 -12.23 -38.56 19.36
CA LEU A 158 -11.62 -39.89 19.44
C LEU A 158 -10.54 -39.97 20.53
N LYS A 159 -9.72 -38.92 20.69
CA LYS A 159 -8.63 -38.90 21.68
C LYS A 159 -9.12 -38.87 23.12
N GLU A 160 -10.20 -38.12 23.37
CA GLU A 160 -10.68 -37.83 24.72
C GLU A 160 -11.78 -38.81 25.17
N GLY A 161 -12.10 -39.84 24.37
CA GLY A 161 -12.99 -40.92 24.79
C GLY A 161 -14.47 -40.64 24.62
N HIS A 162 -14.86 -40.02 23.50
CA HIS A 162 -16.26 -39.78 23.12
C HIS A 162 -17.04 -38.82 24.01
N PHE A 163 -16.40 -37.75 24.50
CA PHE A 163 -17.09 -36.71 25.28
C PHE A 163 -18.23 -36.02 24.51
N ASN A 164 -19.13 -35.42 25.29
CA ASN A 164 -20.23 -34.61 24.77
C ASN A 164 -19.72 -33.48 23.85
N PRO A 165 -20.51 -33.12 22.81
CA PRO A 165 -20.12 -32.07 21.86
C PRO A 165 -19.72 -30.75 22.51
N ASP A 166 -20.38 -30.37 23.61
CA ASP A 166 -20.10 -29.11 24.32
C ASP A 166 -18.71 -29.06 24.94
N LEU A 167 -18.23 -30.21 25.47
CA LEU A 167 -16.90 -30.29 26.06
C LEU A 167 -15.81 -30.20 24.98
N ILE A 168 -16.05 -30.84 23.83
CA ILE A 168 -15.17 -30.78 22.67
C ILE A 168 -15.12 -29.36 22.13
N LYS A 169 -16.29 -28.72 21.98
CA LYS A 169 -16.41 -27.32 21.56
C LYS A 169 -15.65 -26.38 22.50
N LEU A 170 -15.80 -26.53 23.82
CA LEU A 170 -15.12 -25.72 24.82
C LEU A 170 -13.59 -25.82 24.73
N ARG A 171 -13.07 -26.99 24.36
CA ARG A 171 -11.63 -27.22 24.22
C ARG A 171 -11.05 -26.70 22.90
N ILE A 172 -11.82 -26.83 21.82
CA ILE A 172 -11.41 -26.39 20.47
C ILE A 172 -11.49 -24.87 20.34
N ARG A 173 -12.52 -24.24 20.92
CA ARG A 173 -12.83 -22.80 20.81
C ARG A 173 -11.68 -21.87 21.19
N ASP A 174 -10.75 -22.35 22.02
CA ASP A 174 -9.57 -21.60 22.43
C ASP A 174 -8.44 -21.56 21.41
N ARG A 175 -8.36 -22.59 20.56
CA ARG A 175 -7.25 -22.76 19.62
C ARG A 175 -7.67 -22.49 18.19
N TYR A 176 -8.88 -22.93 17.83
CA TYR A 176 -9.35 -22.93 16.45
C TYR A 176 -10.71 -22.26 16.30
N PHE A 177 -10.92 -21.68 15.13
CA PHE A 177 -12.18 -21.08 14.71
C PHE A 177 -12.53 -21.46 13.27
N TRP A 178 -13.78 -21.84 13.03
CA TRP A 178 -14.38 -21.97 11.71
C TRP A 178 -15.90 -21.72 11.76
N PRO A 179 -16.54 -21.34 10.63
CA PRO A 179 -17.99 -21.22 10.54
C PRO A 179 -18.68 -22.55 10.84
N GLY A 180 -19.57 -22.58 11.82
CA GLY A 180 -20.29 -23.79 12.26
C GLY A 180 -19.66 -24.52 13.45
N LEU A 181 -18.63 -23.95 14.09
CA LEU A 181 -18.20 -24.40 15.42
C LEU A 181 -19.19 -23.98 16.53
N ASP A 182 -19.95 -22.90 16.30
CA ASP A 182 -20.96 -22.41 17.25
C ASP A 182 -22.35 -22.98 16.95
#